data_AF-A0A4R3HC08-F1
#
_entry.id   AF-A0A4R3HC08-F1
#
_cell.length_a   1.000
_cell.length_b   1.000
_cell.length_c   1.000
_cell.angle_alpha   90.00
_cell.angle_beta   90.00
_cell.angle_gamma   90.00
#
_symmetry.space_group_name_H-M   'P 1'
#
loop_
_entity.id
_entity.type
_entity.pdbx_description
1 polymer ?
#
loop_
_entity_poly.entity_id
_entity_poly.type
_entity_poly.pdbx_seq_one_letter_code
_entity_poly.pdbx_strand_id
1 'polypeptide(L)'
;MIEFWYEFGSSYSYPAAMRVERLADAAGVAVEWRPFLLGPLMHEQQGLNDSPFNAFPIKGDYMWRDLQRICDQEGLPLVHPSQFPRNGLLAARVAICGLEDGWTPAFSRAVYQANFVDDQDISRAEVLAPLIASVGAAPDAVLVAAATDPVKTRLKDHVRQAQERGLFGAPSFVTADGELFWGNDRLEQALDWAVRHQDLETA
;
A
#
# COMPACT_ATOMS: atom_id res chain seq x y z
N MET A 1 13.19 8.36 9.91
CA MET A 1 12.42 7.20 9.34
C MET A 1 11.38 7.67 8.31
N ILE A 2 10.71 6.77 7.58
CA ILE A 2 9.50 7.09 6.79
C ILE A 2 8.34 6.13 7.10
N GLU A 3 7.11 6.66 7.12
CA GLU A 3 5.88 5.87 7.05
C GLU A 3 5.51 5.66 5.58
N PHE A 4 5.21 4.41 5.17
CA PHE A 4 4.76 4.04 3.84
C PHE A 4 3.27 3.69 3.87
N TRP A 5 2.43 4.60 3.38
CA TRP A 5 0.98 4.46 3.30
C TRP A 5 0.57 3.90 1.94
N TYR A 6 -0.13 2.76 1.93
CA TYR A 6 -0.50 2.05 0.71
C TYR A 6 -1.89 1.40 0.78
N GLU A 7 -2.45 1.13 -0.40
CA GLU A 7 -3.75 0.49 -0.57
C GLU A 7 -3.67 -0.53 -1.71
N PHE A 8 -4.29 -1.71 -1.52
CA PHE A 8 -4.10 -2.84 -2.44
C PHE A 8 -4.77 -2.66 -3.81
N GLY A 9 -5.79 -1.80 -3.91
CA GLY A 9 -6.41 -1.40 -5.17
C GLY A 9 -5.64 -0.30 -5.93
N SER A 10 -4.64 0.35 -5.31
CA SER A 10 -3.82 1.37 -5.96
C SER A 10 -2.75 0.73 -6.85
N SER A 11 -2.79 1.08 -8.13
CA SER A 11 -1.84 0.61 -9.15
C SER A 11 -0.40 1.02 -8.84
N TYR A 12 -0.19 2.29 -8.47
CA TYR A 12 1.15 2.80 -8.16
C TYR A 12 1.68 2.33 -6.79
N SER A 13 0.83 1.83 -5.90
CA SER A 13 1.29 1.25 -4.64
C SER A 13 2.02 -0.09 -4.84
N TYR A 14 1.75 -0.81 -5.94
CA TYR A 14 2.47 -2.04 -6.28
C TYR A 14 3.98 -1.82 -6.46
N PRO A 15 4.46 -1.05 -7.47
CA PRO A 15 5.90 -0.87 -7.65
C PRO A 15 6.55 -0.24 -6.43
N ALA A 16 5.87 0.67 -5.72
CA ALA A 16 6.36 1.24 -4.48
C ALA A 16 6.60 0.17 -3.39
N ALA A 17 5.62 -0.72 -3.15
CA ALA A 17 5.74 -1.80 -2.17
C ALA A 17 6.84 -2.81 -2.51
N MET A 18 7.11 -3.04 -3.80
CA MET A 18 8.17 -3.95 -4.23
C MET A 18 9.57 -3.39 -4.02
N ARG A 19 9.73 -2.06 -3.96
CA ARG A 19 11.04 -1.40 -3.91
C ARG A 19 11.35 -0.66 -2.61
N VAL A 20 10.33 -0.33 -1.79
CA VAL A 20 10.48 0.55 -0.62
C VAL A 20 11.53 0.09 0.38
N GLU A 21 11.53 -1.18 0.79
CA GLU A 21 12.52 -1.68 1.76
C GLU A 21 13.92 -1.71 1.16
N ARG A 22 14.08 -2.19 -0.07
CA ARG A 22 15.38 -2.22 -0.76
C ARG A 22 16.00 -0.82 -0.88
N LEU A 23 15.20 0.18 -1.24
CA LEU A 23 15.68 1.56 -1.38
C LEU A 23 15.96 2.19 -0.02
N ALA A 24 15.11 1.94 0.97
CA ALA A 24 15.28 2.49 2.31
C ALA A 24 16.49 1.88 3.04
N ASP A 25 16.73 0.57 2.90
CA ASP A 25 17.91 -0.12 3.41
C ASP A 25 19.19 0.48 2.82
N ALA A 26 19.21 0.74 1.51
CA ALA A 26 20.34 1.37 0.84
C ALA A 26 20.59 2.82 1.31
N ALA A 27 19.54 3.51 1.74
CA ALA A 27 19.61 4.87 2.29
C ALA A 27 19.85 4.92 3.81
N GLY A 28 19.81 3.77 4.51
CA GLY A 28 19.87 3.72 5.97
C GLY A 28 18.63 4.33 6.66
N VAL A 29 17.46 4.23 6.03
CA VAL A 29 16.19 4.80 6.54
C VAL A 29 15.25 3.65 6.93
N ALA A 30 14.71 3.69 8.15
CA ALA A 30 13.67 2.73 8.56
C ALA A 30 12.33 3.02 7.88
N VAL A 31 11.57 1.97 7.56
CA VAL A 31 10.24 2.05 6.93
C VAL A 31 9.18 1.47 7.86
N GLU A 32 8.12 2.24 8.12
CA GLU A 32 6.92 1.76 8.81
C GLU A 32 5.78 1.56 7.80
N TRP A 33 5.34 0.30 7.61
CA TRP A 33 4.25 -0.02 6.69
C TRP A 33 2.89 0.35 7.28
N ARG A 34 2.12 1.18 6.57
CA ARG A 34 0.81 1.69 6.98
C ARG A 34 -0.27 1.27 5.96
N PRO A 35 -0.81 0.04 6.03
CA PRO A 35 -1.96 -0.34 5.21
C PRO A 35 -3.17 0.53 5.58
N PHE A 36 -3.89 1.04 4.59
CA PHE A 36 -5.13 1.80 4.80
C PHE A 36 -6.10 1.60 3.64
N LEU A 37 -7.26 2.27 3.69
CA LEU A 37 -8.22 2.32 2.59
C LEU A 37 -8.31 3.73 2.03
N LEU A 38 -8.10 3.85 0.73
CA LEU A 38 -8.15 5.13 0.02
C LEU A 38 -9.59 5.58 -0.31
N GLY A 39 -10.50 4.62 -0.51
CA GLY A 39 -11.90 4.89 -0.87
C GLY A 39 -12.61 5.93 0.00
N PRO A 40 -12.57 5.83 1.35
CA PRO A 40 -13.15 6.84 2.24
C PRO A 40 -12.59 8.25 2.01
N LEU A 41 -11.27 8.39 1.84
CA LEU A 41 -10.62 9.69 1.58
C LEU A 41 -11.05 10.26 0.23
N MET A 42 -11.06 9.43 -0.82
CA MET A 42 -11.50 9.83 -2.15
C MET A 42 -12.96 10.29 -2.17
N HIS A 43 -13.84 9.57 -1.47
CA HIS A 43 -15.25 9.93 -1.38
C HIS A 43 -15.43 11.26 -0.62
N GLU A 44 -14.86 11.38 0.58
CA GLU A 44 -15.08 12.53 1.45
C GLU A 44 -14.38 13.81 0.96
N GLN A 45 -13.18 13.70 0.39
CA GLN A 45 -12.37 14.85 -0.02
C GLN A 45 -12.55 15.23 -1.50
N GLN A 46 -12.89 14.25 -2.37
CA GLN A 46 -12.87 14.44 -3.83
C GLN A 46 -14.20 14.08 -4.51
N GLY A 47 -15.17 13.52 -3.77
CA GLY A 47 -16.47 13.08 -4.32
C GLY A 47 -16.37 11.87 -5.26
N LEU A 48 -15.28 11.10 -5.19
CA LEU A 48 -15.04 9.94 -6.04
C LEU A 48 -15.45 8.64 -5.34
N ASN A 49 -16.26 7.82 -6.02
CA ASN A 49 -16.70 6.49 -5.55
C ASN A 49 -15.93 5.33 -6.20
N ASP A 50 -15.09 5.62 -7.18
CA ASP A 50 -14.27 4.67 -7.93
C ASP A 50 -12.92 5.32 -8.26
N SER A 51 -11.96 4.51 -8.72
CA SER A 51 -10.66 4.96 -9.18
C SER A 51 -10.79 6.11 -10.19
N PRO A 52 -9.99 7.20 -10.07
CA PRO A 52 -10.01 8.28 -11.05
C PRO A 52 -9.63 7.78 -12.45
N PHE A 53 -8.91 6.66 -12.55
CA PHE A 53 -8.50 6.05 -13.79
C PHE A 53 -9.66 5.31 -14.51
N ASN A 54 -10.68 4.85 -13.77
CA ASN A 54 -11.93 4.35 -14.34
C ASN A 54 -12.87 5.50 -14.72
N ALA A 55 -12.95 6.53 -13.87
CA ALA A 55 -13.78 7.70 -14.12
C ALA A 55 -13.34 8.50 -15.37
N PHE A 56 -12.05 8.45 -15.71
CA PHE A 56 -11.47 9.13 -16.87
C PHE A 56 -10.63 8.15 -17.70
N PRO A 57 -11.23 7.41 -18.66
CA PRO A 57 -10.52 6.35 -19.41
C PRO A 57 -9.22 6.80 -20.07
N ILE A 58 -9.16 8.03 -20.61
CA ILE A 58 -7.93 8.59 -21.19
C ILE A 58 -6.77 8.69 -20.18
N LYS A 59 -7.07 8.95 -18.91
CA LYS A 59 -6.07 8.93 -17.82
C LYS A 59 -5.73 7.50 -17.43
N GLY A 60 -6.70 6.59 -17.47
CA GLY A 60 -6.49 5.16 -17.22
C GLY A 60 -5.54 4.51 -18.23
N ASP A 61 -5.76 4.75 -19.53
CA ASP A 61 -4.90 4.25 -20.61
C ASP A 61 -3.46 4.74 -20.43
N TYR A 62 -3.29 6.03 -20.11
CA TYR A 62 -1.96 6.58 -19.80
C TYR A 62 -1.35 5.90 -18.57
N MET A 63 -2.11 5.78 -17.48
CA MET A 63 -1.65 5.19 -16.22
C MET A 63 -1.15 3.75 -16.43
N TRP A 64 -1.86 2.91 -17.17
CA TRP A 64 -1.41 1.55 -17.46
C TRP A 64 -0.14 1.53 -18.30
N ARG A 65 -0.04 2.39 -19.33
CA ARG A 65 1.18 2.48 -20.14
C ARG A 65 2.37 2.99 -19.32
N ASP A 66 2.12 3.89 -18.38
CA ASP A 66 3.10 4.43 -17.45
C ASP A 66 3.57 3.38 -16.44
N LEU A 67 2.63 2.65 -15.83
CA LEU A 67 2.92 1.55 -14.93
C LEU A 67 3.77 0.47 -15.59
N GLN A 68 3.52 0.15 -16.87
CA GLN A 68 4.37 -0.75 -17.65
C GLN A 68 5.81 -0.24 -17.74
N ARG A 69 6.04 1.05 -18.03
CA ARG A 69 7.40 1.61 -18.11
C ARG A 69 8.11 1.55 -16.75
N ILE A 70 7.39 1.84 -15.67
CA ILE A 70 7.94 1.77 -14.30
C ILE A 70 8.32 0.34 -13.94
N CYS A 71 7.42 -0.62 -14.21
CA CYS A 71 7.68 -2.03 -13.93
C CYS A 71 8.84 -2.57 -14.79
N ASP A 72 8.92 -2.20 -16.07
CA ASP A 72 10.04 -2.56 -16.96
C ASP A 72 11.38 -2.03 -16.42
N GLN A 73 11.42 -0.80 -15.89
CA GLN A 73 12.63 -0.20 -15.30
C GLN A 73 13.07 -0.90 -14.01
N GLU A 74 12.13 -1.33 -13.19
CA GLU A 74 12.39 -2.01 -11.91
C GLU A 74 12.53 -3.54 -12.07
N GLY A 75 12.35 -4.08 -13.29
CA GLY A 75 12.35 -5.53 -13.54
C GLY A 75 11.17 -6.27 -12.90
N LEU A 76 10.06 -5.58 -12.67
CA LEU A 76 8.85 -6.15 -12.07
C LEU A 76 7.91 -6.67 -13.17
N PRO A 77 7.34 -7.88 -13.03
CA PRO A 77 6.28 -8.33 -13.90
C PRO A 77 5.02 -7.50 -13.66
N LEU A 78 4.25 -7.26 -14.72
CA LEU A 78 2.96 -6.60 -14.66
C LEU A 78 2.02 -7.25 -15.67
N VAL A 79 0.84 -7.64 -15.20
CA VAL A 79 -0.29 -8.07 -16.00
C VAL A 79 -1.42 -7.07 -15.78
N HIS A 80 -2.06 -6.63 -16.86
CA HIS A 80 -3.27 -5.83 -16.74
C HIS A 80 -4.37 -6.69 -16.10
N PRO A 81 -4.83 -6.38 -14.88
CA PRO A 81 -5.77 -7.24 -14.18
C PRO A 81 -7.11 -7.26 -14.91
N SER A 82 -7.81 -8.39 -14.85
CA SER A 82 -9.16 -8.55 -15.42
C SER A 82 -10.21 -7.68 -14.72
N GLN A 83 -9.91 -7.23 -13.50
CA GLN A 83 -10.73 -6.30 -12.72
C GLN A 83 -9.86 -5.23 -12.06
N PHE A 84 -10.25 -3.96 -12.20
CA PHE A 84 -9.60 -2.84 -11.53
C PHE A 84 -10.60 -1.75 -11.11
N PRO A 85 -10.46 -1.17 -9.89
CA PRO A 85 -9.65 -1.68 -8.80
C PRO A 85 -10.26 -2.96 -8.20
N ARG A 86 -9.44 -3.82 -7.60
CA ARG A 86 -9.93 -4.92 -6.77
C ARG A 86 -10.21 -4.44 -5.35
N ASN A 87 -11.22 -5.03 -4.70
CA ASN A 87 -11.53 -4.71 -3.31
C ASN A 87 -10.46 -5.27 -2.36
N GLY A 88 -9.61 -4.40 -1.84
CA GLY A 88 -8.52 -4.74 -0.92
C GLY A 88 -8.90 -4.79 0.57
N LEU A 89 -10.18 -4.67 0.95
CA LEU A 89 -10.58 -4.53 2.36
C LEU A 89 -10.11 -5.68 3.25
N LEU A 90 -10.32 -6.92 2.81
CA LEU A 90 -9.92 -8.09 3.57
C LEU A 90 -8.39 -8.17 3.67
N ALA A 91 -7.68 -7.95 2.56
CA ALA A 91 -6.22 -7.90 2.53
C ALA A 91 -5.67 -6.81 3.47
N ALA A 92 -6.27 -5.62 3.50
CA ALA A 92 -5.88 -4.54 4.40
C ALA A 92 -6.04 -4.94 5.87
N ARG A 93 -7.12 -5.63 6.24
CA ARG A 93 -7.32 -6.13 7.61
C ARG A 93 -6.32 -7.22 7.97
N VAL A 94 -6.01 -8.13 7.06
CA VAL A 94 -4.97 -9.14 7.25
C VAL A 94 -3.61 -8.46 7.45
N ALA A 95 -3.27 -7.47 6.61
CA ALA A 95 -2.04 -6.70 6.74
C ALA A 95 -1.95 -5.97 8.10
N ILE A 96 -3.07 -5.50 8.67
CA ILE A 96 -3.14 -4.92 10.02
C ILE A 96 -2.80 -5.96 11.10
N CYS A 97 -3.27 -7.21 10.97
CA CYS A 97 -2.95 -8.28 11.91
C CYS A 97 -1.45 -8.56 11.99
N GLY A 98 -0.73 -8.41 10.88
CA GLY A 98 0.70 -8.72 10.81
C GLY A 98 1.65 -7.63 11.27
N LEU A 99 1.15 -6.45 11.65
CA LEU A 99 2.00 -5.31 11.96
C LEU A 99 2.89 -5.57 13.18
N GLU A 100 2.33 -6.19 14.23
CA GLU A 100 3.06 -6.48 15.47
C GLU A 100 4.03 -7.65 15.31
N ASP A 101 3.67 -8.63 14.49
CA ASP A 101 4.49 -9.81 14.21
C ASP A 101 5.55 -9.57 13.10
N GLY A 102 5.49 -8.41 12.42
CA GLY A 102 6.48 -7.98 11.43
C GLY A 102 6.36 -8.61 10.03
N TRP A 103 5.35 -9.44 9.76
CA TRP A 103 5.19 -10.11 8.47
C TRP A 103 4.41 -9.31 7.41
N THR A 104 3.83 -8.16 7.79
CA THR A 104 3.06 -7.29 6.88
C THR A 104 3.78 -6.97 5.56
N PRO A 105 5.07 -6.60 5.51
CA PRO A 105 5.73 -6.26 4.25
C PRO A 105 5.75 -7.42 3.26
N ALA A 106 6.11 -8.62 3.73
CA ALA A 106 6.16 -9.82 2.91
C ALA A 106 4.76 -10.23 2.42
N PHE A 107 3.76 -10.17 3.30
CA PHE A 107 2.38 -10.46 2.94
C PHE A 107 1.85 -9.48 1.89
N SER A 108 2.09 -8.18 2.08
CA SER A 108 1.59 -7.16 1.16
C SER A 108 2.22 -7.27 -0.23
N ARG A 109 3.52 -7.57 -0.32
CA ARG A 109 4.15 -7.90 -1.61
C ARG A 109 3.53 -9.13 -2.27
N ALA A 110 3.23 -10.18 -1.50
CA ALA A 110 2.56 -11.38 -2.01
C ALA A 110 1.13 -11.11 -2.51
N VAL A 111 0.38 -10.22 -1.85
CA VAL A 111 -0.94 -9.76 -2.32
C VAL A 111 -0.82 -8.95 -3.62
N TYR A 112 0.17 -8.07 -3.72
CA TYR A 112 0.41 -7.34 -4.95
C TYR A 112 0.80 -8.24 -6.12
N GLN A 113 1.64 -9.26 -5.88
CA GLN A 113 1.96 -10.31 -6.85
C GLN A 113 0.67 -11.04 -7.30
N ALA A 114 -0.15 -11.50 -6.36
CA ALA A 114 -1.41 -12.17 -6.67
C ALA A 114 -2.35 -11.28 -7.51
N ASN A 115 -2.39 -9.97 -7.23
CA ASN A 115 -3.24 -9.02 -7.93
C ASN A 115 -2.71 -8.66 -9.33
N PHE A 116 -1.50 -8.10 -9.39
CA PHE A 116 -0.95 -7.42 -10.57
C PHE A 116 -0.06 -8.32 -11.45
N VAL A 117 0.08 -9.59 -11.10
CA VAL A 117 0.85 -10.55 -11.90
C VAL A 117 0.06 -11.81 -12.15
N ASP A 118 -0.53 -12.40 -11.10
CA ASP A 118 -1.24 -13.67 -11.21
C ASP A 118 -2.74 -13.51 -11.53
N ASP A 119 -3.21 -12.26 -11.65
CA ASP A 119 -4.60 -11.88 -11.93
C ASP A 119 -5.65 -12.55 -11.01
N GLN A 120 -5.36 -12.62 -9.71
CA GLN A 120 -6.22 -13.26 -8.70
C GLN A 120 -7.08 -12.25 -7.94
N ASP A 121 -8.32 -12.64 -7.63
CA ASP A 121 -9.23 -11.83 -6.83
C ASP A 121 -8.82 -11.81 -5.34
N ILE A 122 -8.07 -10.78 -4.97
CA ILE A 122 -7.59 -10.53 -3.60
C ILE A 122 -8.71 -10.17 -2.59
N SER A 123 -9.96 -10.06 -3.02
CA SER A 123 -11.09 -9.93 -2.09
C SER A 123 -11.50 -11.26 -1.45
N ARG A 124 -10.96 -12.37 -1.98
CA ARG A 124 -11.32 -13.74 -1.63
C ARG A 124 -10.40 -14.33 -0.56
N ALA A 125 -10.99 -14.91 0.49
CA ALA A 125 -10.23 -15.54 1.57
C ALA A 125 -9.39 -16.72 1.07
N GLU A 126 -9.91 -17.46 0.08
CA GLU A 126 -9.21 -18.57 -0.59
C GLU A 126 -7.93 -18.14 -1.33
N VAL A 127 -7.86 -16.89 -1.79
CA VAL A 127 -6.64 -16.31 -2.38
C VAL A 127 -5.69 -15.86 -1.27
N LEU A 128 -6.19 -15.25 -0.20
CA LEU A 128 -5.35 -14.71 0.88
C LEU A 128 -4.78 -15.77 1.81
N ALA A 129 -5.50 -16.87 2.06
CA ALA A 129 -5.08 -17.93 2.96
C ALA A 129 -3.67 -18.51 2.65
N PRO A 130 -3.35 -18.91 1.41
CA PRO A 130 -1.99 -19.38 1.09
C PRO A 130 -0.93 -18.27 1.21
N LEU A 131 -1.28 -17.01 0.97
CA LEU A 131 -0.34 -15.88 1.14
C LEU A 131 -0.02 -15.64 2.61
N ILE A 132 -1.01 -15.76 3.50
CA ILE A 132 -0.80 -15.72 4.96
C ILE A 132 0.10 -16.87 5.40
N ALA A 133 -0.12 -18.08 4.89
CA ALA A 133 0.72 -19.24 5.21
C ALA A 133 2.17 -19.02 4.75
N SER A 134 2.37 -18.39 3.59
CA SER A 134 3.69 -18.14 3.02
C SER A 134 4.59 -17.25 3.89
N VAL A 135 3.99 -16.44 4.76
CA VAL A 135 4.71 -15.58 5.71
C VAL A 135 4.83 -16.18 7.11
N GLY A 136 4.49 -17.47 7.27
CA GLY A 136 4.61 -18.21 8.53
C GLY A 136 3.47 -17.97 9.53
N ALA A 137 2.42 -17.25 9.14
CA ALA A 137 1.25 -17.01 9.98
C ALA A 137 0.15 -18.07 9.76
N ALA A 138 -0.72 -18.27 10.75
CA ALA A 138 -1.79 -19.27 10.70
C ALA A 138 -3.04 -18.73 9.96
N PRO A 139 -3.36 -19.19 8.73
CA PRO A 139 -4.37 -18.57 7.88
C PRO A 139 -5.74 -18.45 8.55
N ASP A 140 -6.24 -19.54 9.13
CA ASP A 140 -7.57 -19.57 9.75
C ASP A 140 -7.67 -18.59 10.93
N ALA A 141 -6.64 -18.58 11.80
CA ALA A 141 -6.60 -17.69 12.95
C ALA A 141 -6.54 -16.22 12.53
N VAL A 142 -5.73 -15.90 11.52
CA VAL A 142 -5.57 -14.54 10.99
C VAL A 142 -6.84 -14.07 10.29
N LEU A 143 -7.49 -14.91 9.48
CA LEU A 143 -8.74 -14.57 8.80
C LEU A 143 -9.88 -14.35 9.80
N VAL A 144 -9.96 -15.15 10.86
CA VAL A 144 -10.89 -14.92 11.98
C VAL A 144 -10.57 -13.58 12.66
N ALA A 145 -9.30 -13.32 13.00
CA ALA A 145 -8.88 -12.07 13.62
C ALA A 145 -9.21 -10.85 12.75
N ALA A 146 -8.99 -10.94 11.44
CA ALA A 146 -9.29 -9.88 10.47
C ALA A 146 -10.79 -9.51 10.44
N ALA A 147 -11.68 -10.42 10.82
CA ALA A 147 -13.12 -10.19 10.90
C ALA A 147 -13.58 -9.61 12.27
N THR A 148 -12.69 -9.51 13.26
CA THR A 148 -13.03 -8.99 14.60
C THR A 148 -13.12 -7.46 14.63
N ASP A 149 -13.88 -6.95 15.60
CA ASP A 149 -14.05 -5.51 15.77
C ASP A 149 -12.77 -4.76 16.16
N PRO A 150 -11.84 -5.31 16.97
CA PRO A 150 -10.53 -4.70 17.20
C PRO A 150 -9.75 -4.41 15.89
N VAL A 151 -9.67 -5.37 14.97
CA VAL A 151 -8.94 -5.17 13.70
C VAL A 151 -9.69 -4.20 12.78
N LYS A 152 -11.02 -4.28 12.71
CA LYS A 152 -11.82 -3.30 11.96
C LYS A 152 -11.62 -1.88 12.48
N THR A 153 -11.60 -1.70 13.79
CA THR A 153 -11.38 -0.40 14.43
C THR A 153 -9.97 0.10 14.15
N ARG A 154 -8.95 -0.75 14.28
CA ARG A 154 -7.56 -0.37 13.96
C ARG A 154 -7.38 0.08 12.50
N LEU A 155 -8.02 -0.60 11.54
CA LEU A 155 -8.00 -0.15 10.13
C LEU A 155 -8.72 1.20 9.95
N LYS A 156 -9.85 1.44 10.65
CA LYS A 156 -10.52 2.75 10.63
C LYS A 156 -9.65 3.84 11.25
N ASP A 157 -8.93 3.52 12.32
CA ASP A 157 -8.00 4.45 12.95
C ASP A 157 -6.84 4.81 12.01
N HIS A 158 -6.29 3.85 11.25
CA HIS A 158 -5.33 4.14 10.18
C HIS A 158 -5.90 5.10 9.13
N VAL A 159 -7.14 4.90 8.69
CA VAL A 159 -7.81 5.81 7.74
C VAL A 159 -7.97 7.22 8.33
N ARG A 160 -8.38 7.33 9.60
CA ARG A 160 -8.48 8.62 10.31
C ARG A 160 -7.12 9.31 10.42
N GLN A 161 -6.07 8.57 10.79
CA GLN A 161 -4.70 9.10 10.88
C GLN A 161 -4.20 9.59 9.51
N ALA A 162 -4.48 8.85 8.43
CA ALA A 162 -4.15 9.28 7.08
C ALA A 162 -4.84 10.63 6.74
N GLN A 163 -6.11 10.80 7.11
CA GLN A 163 -6.83 12.07 6.93
C GLN A 163 -6.22 13.20 7.77
N GLU A 164 -5.92 12.96 9.04
CA GLU A 164 -5.31 13.93 9.97
C GLU A 164 -3.93 14.39 9.48
N ARG A 165 -3.18 13.49 8.83
CA ARG A 165 -1.89 13.78 8.18
C ARG A 165 -2.01 14.41 6.79
N GLY A 166 -3.23 14.68 6.32
CA GLY A 166 -3.48 15.35 5.03
C GLY A 166 -3.30 14.46 3.80
N LEU A 167 -3.29 13.13 3.94
CA LEU A 167 -3.23 12.22 2.79
C LEU A 167 -4.52 12.31 1.97
N PHE A 168 -4.36 12.18 0.65
CA PHE A 168 -5.44 12.22 -0.33
C PHE A 168 -5.26 11.17 -1.46
N GLY A 169 -4.22 10.34 -1.36
CA GLY A 169 -3.84 9.37 -2.38
C GLY A 169 -2.90 8.29 -1.87
N ALA A 170 -2.72 7.23 -2.67
CA ALA A 170 -1.79 6.14 -2.40
C ALA A 170 -0.94 5.84 -3.66
N PRO A 171 0.34 5.48 -3.51
CA PRO A 171 1.09 5.44 -2.26
C PRO A 171 1.43 6.85 -1.77
N SER A 172 1.59 7.00 -0.46
CA SER A 172 2.09 8.21 0.17
C SER A 172 3.20 7.86 1.18
N PHE A 173 4.16 8.75 1.34
CA PHE A 173 5.25 8.62 2.30
C PHE A 173 5.23 9.81 3.24
N VAL A 174 5.32 9.56 4.55
CA VAL A 174 5.38 10.61 5.56
C VAL A 174 6.68 10.45 6.33
N THR A 175 7.52 11.47 6.32
CA THR A 175 8.78 11.46 7.07
C THR A 175 8.51 11.73 8.55
N ALA A 176 9.51 11.50 9.42
CA ALA A 176 9.33 11.63 10.86
C ALA A 176 8.95 13.05 11.32
N ASP A 177 9.43 14.08 10.62
CA ASP A 177 9.08 15.49 10.81
C ASP A 177 7.70 15.85 10.22
N GLY A 178 7.01 14.90 9.59
CA GLY A 178 5.65 15.06 9.07
C GLY A 178 5.56 15.51 7.61
N GLU A 179 6.69 15.62 6.89
CA GLU A 179 6.67 16.00 5.47
C GLU A 179 6.03 14.90 4.61
N LEU A 180 5.08 15.30 3.76
CA LEU A 180 4.27 14.39 2.95
C LEU A 180 4.75 14.36 1.49
N PHE A 181 5.06 13.16 1.02
CA PHE A 181 5.40 12.87 -0.38
C PHE A 181 4.37 11.93 -0.98
N TRP A 182 3.67 12.35 -2.02
CA TRP A 182 2.61 11.55 -2.65
C TRP A 182 3.04 11.06 -4.04
N GLY A 183 2.89 9.75 -4.27
CA GLY A 183 3.16 9.09 -5.56
C GLY A 183 4.38 8.18 -5.52
N ASN A 184 4.35 7.10 -6.33
CA ASN A 184 5.47 6.16 -6.43
C ASN A 184 6.78 6.87 -6.82
N ASP A 185 6.70 7.87 -7.70
CA ASP A 185 7.79 8.70 -8.18
C ASP A 185 8.41 9.63 -7.12
N ARG A 186 7.84 9.68 -5.92
CA ARG A 186 8.31 10.51 -4.80
C ARG A 186 8.99 9.73 -3.69
N LEU A 187 9.06 8.40 -3.79
CA LEU A 187 9.72 7.55 -2.79
C LEU A 187 11.19 7.96 -2.56
N GLU A 188 11.98 8.12 -3.62
CA GLU A 188 13.38 8.51 -3.52
C GLU A 188 13.55 9.90 -2.91
N GLN A 189 12.66 10.84 -3.25
CA GLN A 189 12.66 12.18 -2.65
C GLN A 189 12.34 12.13 -1.15
N ALA A 190 11.41 11.28 -0.73
CA ALA A 190 11.08 11.07 0.68
C ALA A 190 12.25 10.47 1.47
N LEU A 191 12.95 9.49 0.88
CA LEU A 191 14.15 8.89 1.48
C LEU A 191 15.28 9.92 1.60
N ASP A 192 15.57 10.66 0.53
CA ASP A 192 16.55 11.73 0.51
C ASP A 192 16.23 12.83 1.54
N TRP A 193 14.95 13.18 1.70
CA TRP A 193 14.49 14.12 2.71
C TRP A 193 14.76 13.58 4.11
N ALA A 194 14.36 12.33 4.38
CA ALA A 194 14.55 11.69 5.66
C ALA A 194 16.03 11.61 6.06
N VAL A 195 16.95 11.38 5.13
CA VAL A 195 18.40 11.40 5.39
C VAL A 195 18.91 12.81 5.72
N ARG A 196 18.47 13.83 4.99
CA ARG A 196 18.96 15.21 5.19
C ARG A 196 18.43 15.88 6.45
N HIS A 197 17.31 15.39 6.99
CA HIS A 197 16.60 16.03 8.11
C HIS A 197 16.52 15.15 9.36
N GLN A 198 17.40 14.15 9.51
CA GLN A 198 17.45 13.28 10.70
C GLN A 198 17.64 14.08 12.00
N ASP A 199 18.36 15.20 11.97
CA ASP A 199 18.66 16.00 13.17
C ASP A 199 17.44 16.75 13.74
N LEU A 200 16.39 16.96 12.95
CA LEU A 200 15.12 17.53 13.42
C LEU A 200 14.32 16.56 14.29
N GLU A 201 14.70 15.28 14.34
CA GLU A 201 14.07 14.26 15.20
C GLU A 201 14.50 14.39 16.69
N THR A 202 15.58 15.13 16.99
CA THR A 202 16.18 15.24 18.35
C THR A 202 16.06 16.61 19.04
N ALA A 203 15.43 17.60 18.40
CA ALA A 203 15.28 18.96 18.92
C ALA A 203 13.86 19.22 19.46
#